data_AF-A0A8T4ES36-F1
#
_entry.id   AF-A0A8T4ES36-F1
#
_cell.length_a   1.000
_cell.length_b   1.000
_cell.length_c   1.000
_cell.angle_alpha   90.00
_cell.angle_beta   90.00
_cell.angle_gamma   90.00
#
_symmetry.space_group_name_H-M   'P 1'
#
loop_
_entity.id
_entity.type
_entity.pdbx_description
1 polymer ?
#
loop_
_entity_poly.entity_id
_entity_poly.type
_entity_poly.pdbx_seq_one_letter_code
_entity_poly.pdbx_strand_id
1 'polypeptide(L)' 'MHDNQHDVQELTTDQATVYEIAAALAVDDRPATVDAVAEMADMPRELVQECLDTLAEAGWLVPREGSYALGRHDWGLEY' A
#
# COMPACT_ATOMS: atom_id res chain seq x y z
N MET A 1 -10.68 -26.32 3.68
CA MET A 1 -11.09 -25.06 3.02
C MET A 1 -10.51 -23.92 3.82
N HIS A 2 -9.24 -23.57 3.59
CA HIS A 2 -8.62 -22.39 4.18
C HIS A 2 -7.86 -21.71 3.03
N ASP A 3 -8.61 -20.93 2.28
CA ASP A 3 -8.07 -19.96 1.34
C ASP A 3 -8.37 -18.60 1.98
N ASN A 4 -7.50 -18.21 2.90
CA ASN A 4 -7.57 -16.91 3.59
C ASN A 4 -6.89 -15.89 2.68
N GLN A 5 -7.48 -15.67 1.49
CA GLN A 5 -7.18 -14.50 0.70
C GLN A 5 -7.53 -13.30 1.57
N HIS A 6 -6.47 -12.66 2.03
CA HIS A 6 -6.45 -11.50 2.88
C HIS A 6 -7.43 -10.46 2.27
N ASP A 7 -8.59 -10.34 2.90
CA ASP A 7 -9.82 -9.94 2.23
C ASP A 7 -9.80 -8.45 1.90
N VAL A 8 -9.62 -8.15 0.62
CA VAL A 8 -9.65 -6.78 0.06
C VAL A 8 -11.04 -6.15 0.24
N GLN A 9 -12.09 -6.92 0.58
CA GLN A 9 -13.43 -6.42 0.86
C GLN A 9 -13.62 -5.92 2.30
N GLU A 10 -12.66 -6.13 3.22
CA GLU A 10 -12.62 -5.45 4.52
C GLU A 10 -11.89 -4.10 4.46
N LEU A 11 -11.20 -3.81 3.36
CA LEU A 11 -10.58 -2.50 3.14
C LEU A 11 -11.65 -1.49 2.74
N THR A 12 -11.62 -0.31 3.36
CA THR A 12 -12.43 0.81 2.88
C THR A 12 -11.99 1.20 1.47
N THR A 13 -12.89 1.79 0.68
CA THR A 13 -12.58 2.27 -0.68
C THR A 13 -11.32 3.15 -0.70
N ASP A 14 -11.10 3.91 0.38
CA ASP A 14 -9.94 4.76 0.58
C ASP A 14 -8.65 3.95 0.77
N GLN A 15 -8.68 2.88 1.58
CA GLN A 15 -7.54 1.98 1.78
C GLN A 15 -7.17 1.22 0.52
N ALA A 16 -8.16 0.77 -0.25
CA ALA A 16 -7.94 0.13 -1.55
C ALA A 16 -7.25 1.10 -2.53
N THR A 17 -7.73 2.34 -2.62
CA THR A 17 -7.14 3.39 -3.47
C THR A 17 -5.69 3.68 -3.06
N VAL A 18 -5.42 3.82 -1.76
CA VAL A 18 -4.08 4.04 -1.21
C VAL A 18 -3.14 2.87 -1.54
N TYR A 19 -3.62 1.63 -1.43
CA TYR A 19 -2.86 0.44 -1.78
C TYR A 19 -2.55 0.39 -3.29
N GLU A 20 -3.53 0.64 -4.16
CA GLU A 20 -3.34 0.63 -5.61
C GLU A 20 -2.30 1.67 -6.05
N ILE A 21 -2.34 2.88 -5.50
CA ILE A 21 -1.38 3.94 -5.80
C ILE A 21 0.01 3.58 -5.27
N ALA A 22 0.10 3.06 -4.05
CA ALA A 22 1.37 2.59 -3.48
C ALA A 22 1.97 1.45 -4.34
N ALA A 23 1.13 0.55 -4.85
CA ALA A 23 1.54 -0.52 -5.74
C ALA A 23 1.98 0.00 -7.12
N ALA A 24 1.25 0.96 -7.70
CA ALA A 24 1.63 1.61 -8.94
C ALA A 24 2.99 2.32 -8.83
N LEU A 25 3.24 3.02 -7.72
CA LEU A 25 4.54 3.64 -7.45
C LEU A 25 5.65 2.61 -7.30
N ALA A 26 5.39 1.49 -6.61
CA ALA A 26 6.36 0.42 -6.47
C ALA A 26 6.70 -0.27 -7.81
N VAL A 27 5.72 -0.46 -8.71
CA VAL A 27 5.92 -0.97 -10.08
C VAL A 27 6.80 -0.03 -10.91
N ASP A 28 6.66 1.28 -10.70
CA ASP A 28 7.47 2.32 -11.36
C ASP A 28 8.86 2.49 -10.71
N ASP A 29 9.23 1.63 -9.75
CA ASP A 29 10.46 1.74 -8.91
C ASP A 29 10.55 3.07 -8.15
N ARG A 30 9.40 3.72 -7.91
CA ARG A 30 9.31 4.98 -7.16
C ARG A 30 8.99 4.73 -5.69
N PRO A 31 9.56 5.52 -4.77
CA PRO A 31 9.24 5.38 -3.36
C PRO A 31 7.78 5.79 -3.10
N ALA A 32 6.98 4.88 -2.54
CA ALA A 32 5.61 5.20 -2.13
C ALA A 32 5.65 5.99 -0.81
N THR A 33 5.92 7.28 -0.96
CA THR A 33 5.84 8.23 0.16
C THR A 33 4.40 8.65 0.39
N VAL A 34 4.06 8.97 1.63
CA VAL A 34 2.73 9.47 2.01
C VAL A 34 2.34 10.69 1.16
N ASP A 35 3.29 11.54 0.84
CA ASP A 35 3.08 12.75 0.04
C ASP A 35 2.72 12.41 -1.41
N ALA A 36 3.48 11.52 -2.06
CA ALA A 36 3.18 11.06 -3.41
C ALA A 36 1.83 10.33 -3.50
N VAL A 37 1.53 9.49 -2.51
CA VAL A 37 0.25 8.78 -2.45
C VAL A 37 -0.90 9.74 -2.22
N ALA A 38 -0.75 10.73 -1.33
CA ALA A 38 -1.75 11.75 -1.06
C ALA A 38 -2.03 12.64 -2.28
N GLU A 39 -0.99 13.05 -3.00
CA GLU A 39 -1.13 13.83 -4.24
C GLU A 39 -1.87 13.04 -5.32
N MET A 40 -1.52 11.76 -5.50
CA MET A 40 -2.16 10.91 -6.51
C MET A 40 -3.59 10.47 -6.13
N ALA A 41 -3.85 10.28 -4.84
CA ALA A 41 -5.16 9.90 -4.33
C ALA A 41 -6.13 11.09 -4.23
N ASP A 42 -5.62 12.32 -4.35
CA ASP A 42 -6.34 13.56 -4.00
C ASP A 42 -6.93 13.49 -2.58
N MET A 43 -6.15 12.94 -1.65
CA MET A 43 -6.57 12.67 -0.27
C MET A 43 -5.71 13.41 0.75
N PRO A 44 -6.26 13.70 1.94
CA PRO A 44 -5.48 14.30 3.01
C PRO A 44 -4.37 13.34 3.47
N ARG A 45 -3.18 13.90 3.64
CA ARG A 45 -1.97 13.19 4.08
C ARG A 45 -2.18 12.39 5.37
N GLU A 46 -2.99 12.91 6.30
CA GLU A 46 -3.31 12.27 7.58
C GLU A 46 -4.08 10.95 7.36
N LEU A 47 -5.09 10.96 6.50
CA LEU A 47 -5.88 9.78 6.16
C LEU A 47 -5.03 8.73 5.42
N VAL A 48 -4.18 9.19 4.49
CA VAL A 48 -3.26 8.33 3.75
C VAL A 48 -2.23 7.71 4.69
N GLN A 49 -1.72 8.47 5.66
CA GLN A 49 -0.80 8.00 6.68
C GLN A 49 -1.47 6.92 7.55
N GLU A 50 -2.71 7.12 8.01
CA GLU A 50 -3.45 6.12 8.79
C GLU A 50 -3.74 4.85 7.98
N CYS A 51 -4.09 4.99 6.69
CA CYS A 51 -4.30 3.85 5.79
C CYS A 51 -3.01 3.08 5.55
N LEU A 52 -1.90 3.76 5.28
CA LEU A 52 -0.59 3.13 5.08
C LEU A 52 -0.09 2.44 6.35
N ASP A 53 -0.34 3.03 7.52
CA ASP A 53 0.00 2.42 8.81
C ASP A 53 -0.83 1.14 9.03
N THR A 54 -2.15 1.20 8.81
CA THR A 54 -3.04 0.03 8.89
C THR A 54 -2.61 -1.09 7.94
N LEU A 55 -2.26 -0.73 6.70
CA LEU A 55 -1.77 -1.69 5.69
C LEU A 55 -0.41 -2.28 6.08
N ALA A 56 0.46 -1.51 6.73
CA ALA A 56 1.73 -1.99 7.25
C ALA A 56 1.54 -2.91 8.46
N GLU A 57 0.64 -2.58 9.39
CA GLU A 57 0.29 -3.43 10.53
C GLU A 57 -0.32 -4.76 10.10
N ALA A 58 -1.16 -4.73 9.05
CA ALA A 58 -1.71 -5.93 8.43
C ALA A 58 -0.67 -6.71 7.59
N GLY A 59 0.53 -6.17 7.37
CA GLY A 59 1.62 -6.86 6.68
C GLY A 59 1.57 -6.77 5.15
N TRP A 60 0.72 -5.91 4.59
CA TRP A 60 0.67 -5.63 3.15
C TRP A 60 1.84 -4.76 2.69
N LEU A 61 2.27 -3.82 3.54
CA LEU A 61 3.33 -2.87 3.26
C LEU A 61 4.46 -2.98 4.29
N VAL A 62 5.68 -2.69 3.87
CA VAL A 62 6.84 -2.63 4.74
C VAL A 62 7.31 -1.18 4.84
N PRO A 63 7.27 -0.57 6.04
CA PRO A 63 7.82 0.77 6.23
C PRO A 63 9.35 0.75 6.04
N ARG A 64 9.87 1.67 5.25
CA ARG A 64 11.28 1.84 4.88
C ARG A 64 11.65 3.32 5.00
N GLU A 65 12.44 3.69 6.03
CA GLU A 65 13.00 5.03 6.27
C GLU A 65 12.28 6.19 5.54
N GLY A 66 11.01 6.44 5.87
CA GLY A 66 10.22 7.55 5.32
C GLY A 66 9.37 7.25 4.06
N SER A 67 9.33 6.00 3.62
CA SER A 67 8.51 5.50 2.50
C SER A 67 7.91 4.14 2.84
N TYR A 68 6.87 3.75 2.12
CA TYR A 68 6.30 2.41 2.17
C TYR A 68 6.75 1.64 0.93
N ALA A 69 7.20 0.41 1.12
CA ALA A 69 7.49 -0.50 0.02
C ALA A 69 6.51 -1.67 0.08
N LEU A 70 6.08 -2.17 -1.08
CA LEU A 70 5.43 -3.47 -1.10
C LEU A 70 6.40 -4.50 -0.51
N GLY A 71 5.94 -5.27 0.47
CA GLY A 71 6.72 -6.42 0.94
C GLY A 71 7.06 -7.31 -0.25
N ARG A 72 8.19 -8.01 -0.20
CA ARG A 72 8.69 -8.94 -1.23
C ARG A 72 7.67 -10.02 -1.68
N HIS A 73 6.46 -10.04 -1.12
CA HIS A 73 5.46 -11.06 -1.33
C HIS A 73 4.58 -10.88 -2.58
N ASP A 74 4.49 -9.70 -3.21
CA ASP A 74 3.45 -9.50 -4.25
C ASP A 74 3.92 -9.45 -5.72
N TRP A 75 5.23 -9.33 -5.97
CA TRP A 75 5.76 -9.35 -7.34
C TRP A 75 6.78 -10.47 -7.51
N GLY A 76 6.30 -11.71 -7.38
CA GLY A 76 7.00 -12.91 -7.82
C GLY A 76 7.22 -12.93 -9.33
N LEU A 77 8.00 -11.99 -9.85
CA LEU A 77 8.66 -12.13 -11.13
C LEU A 77 9.99 -12.84 -10.86
N GLU A 78 9.90 -14.16 -10.68
CA GLU A 78 11.06 -15.02 -10.90
C GLU A 78 11.37 -14.95 -12.40
N TYR A 79 12.53 -14.36 -12.74
CA TYR A 79 13.12 -14.45 -14.08
C TYR A 79 14.11 -15.62 -14.13
#